data_AF-A0A3M1LE08-F1
#
_entry.id   AF-A0A3M1LE08-F1
#
_cell.length_a   1.000
_cell.length_b   1.000
_cell.length_c   1.000
_cell.angle_alpha   90.00
_cell.angle_beta   90.00
_cell.angle_gamma   90.00
#
_symmetry.space_group_name_H-M   'P 1'
#
loop_
_entity.id
_entity.type
_entity.pdbx_description
1 polymer ?
#
loop_
_entity_poly.entity_id
_entity_poly.type
_entity_poly.pdbx_seq_one_letter_code
_entity_poly.pdbx_strand_id
1 'polypeptide(L)'
;NERLVSQKQEPVAFEHDCREGICGACSMVINGQPHGPMRGTTTCQLHMRHFKDGDTIWIEPFRAKAFPVIRDLVVDRSAFDRIIQAGGFISVNTGQAPDGNTIPIPKDVASKAFDAATCIGCGACVAACPNASAMLFTAAKVAHLALLPQGKVEAKRRVLRMMQQHDQEGFGPCSNVTACEAECPKEISVENIALLNREYLRAAFTAEETP
;
A
#
# COMPACT_ATOMS: atom_id res chain seq x y z
N ASN A 1 20.73 11.07 -15.26
CA ASN A 1 21.59 9.87 -15.37
C ASN A 1 22.44 9.81 -16.61
N GLU A 2 21.91 9.97 -17.83
CA GLU A 2 22.73 9.91 -19.07
C GLU A 2 24.02 10.75 -19.02
N ARG A 3 23.93 12.00 -18.54
CA ARG A 3 25.10 12.88 -18.34
C ARG A 3 26.13 12.31 -17.35
N LEU A 4 25.69 11.70 -16.25
CA LEU A 4 26.59 11.12 -15.26
C LEU A 4 27.32 9.91 -15.85
N VAL A 5 26.57 9.05 -16.56
CA VAL A 5 27.11 7.87 -17.23
C VAL A 5 28.13 8.26 -18.30
N SER A 6 27.84 9.27 -19.13
CA SER A 6 28.79 9.74 -20.16
C SER A 6 30.07 10.33 -19.57
N GLN A 7 29.99 10.91 -18.38
CA GLN A 7 31.12 11.41 -17.61
C GLN A 7 31.85 10.32 -16.81
N LYS A 8 31.46 9.05 -16.95
CA LYS A 8 31.96 7.91 -16.14
C LYS A 8 31.79 8.14 -14.63
N GLN A 9 30.73 8.84 -14.25
CA GLN A 9 30.33 9.06 -12.87
C GLN A 9 29.21 8.11 -12.49
N GLU A 10 29.05 7.92 -11.20
CA GLU A 10 28.04 7.04 -10.64
C GLU A 10 26.63 7.64 -10.84
N PRO A 11 25.70 6.93 -11.49
CA PRO A 11 24.34 7.43 -11.70
C PRO A 11 23.53 7.37 -10.40
N VAL A 12 22.51 8.23 -10.33
CA VAL A 12 21.52 8.22 -9.25
C VAL A 12 20.70 6.94 -9.34
N ALA A 13 20.66 6.15 -8.27
CA ALA A 13 19.84 4.96 -8.22
C ALA A 13 18.36 5.30 -7.97
N PHE A 14 17.47 4.71 -8.75
CA PHE A 14 16.03 4.78 -8.55
C PHE A 14 15.34 3.56 -9.15
N GLU A 15 14.15 3.24 -8.63
CA GLU A 15 13.35 2.11 -9.13
C GLU A 15 12.34 2.57 -10.19
N HIS A 16 12.27 1.83 -11.30
CA HIS A 16 11.19 1.96 -12.28
C HIS A 16 10.98 0.62 -13.00
N ASP A 17 9.75 0.34 -13.44
CA ASP A 17 9.44 -0.85 -14.22
C ASP A 17 8.32 -0.57 -15.24
N CYS A 18 7.04 -0.76 -14.88
CA CYS A 18 5.91 -0.72 -15.83
C CYS A 18 5.68 0.60 -16.59
N ARG A 19 6.06 1.76 -16.01
CA ARG A 19 5.83 3.11 -16.57
C ARG A 19 4.38 3.50 -16.89
N GLU A 20 3.40 2.79 -16.33
CA GLU A 20 1.97 3.04 -16.51
C GLU A 20 1.21 3.14 -15.18
N GLY A 21 1.94 3.21 -14.06
CA GLY A 21 1.40 3.40 -12.72
C GLY A 21 0.73 2.18 -12.10
N ILE A 22 1.18 0.97 -12.44
CA ILE A 22 0.58 -0.29 -11.95
C ILE A 22 1.53 -1.07 -11.01
N CYS A 23 2.84 -1.11 -11.25
CA CYS A 23 3.77 -1.89 -10.43
C CYS A 23 4.09 -1.30 -9.05
N GLY A 24 3.86 0.01 -8.84
CA GLY A 24 4.22 0.69 -7.59
C GLY A 24 5.74 0.85 -7.33
N ALA A 25 6.60 0.69 -8.33
CA ALA A 25 8.07 0.76 -8.17
C ALA A 25 8.61 2.19 -7.97
N CYS A 26 8.11 3.17 -8.74
CA CYS A 26 8.65 4.55 -8.80
C CYS A 26 8.33 5.41 -7.54
N SER A 27 8.86 4.98 -6.40
CA SER A 27 8.57 5.49 -5.06
C SER A 27 9.43 6.71 -4.74
N MET A 28 8.97 7.90 -5.14
CA MET A 28 9.68 9.16 -4.93
C MET A 28 8.77 10.21 -4.31
N VAL A 29 9.28 10.97 -3.35
CA VAL A 29 8.68 12.23 -2.92
C VAL A 29 9.16 13.32 -3.87
N ILE A 30 8.22 14.07 -4.45
CA ILE A 30 8.51 15.15 -5.40
C ILE A 30 7.88 16.43 -4.85
N ASN A 31 8.72 17.43 -4.56
CA ASN A 31 8.31 18.68 -3.92
C ASN A 31 7.47 18.47 -2.64
N GLY A 32 7.89 17.51 -1.81
CA GLY A 32 7.22 17.18 -0.54
C GLY A 32 6.00 16.28 -0.66
N GLN A 33 5.55 15.90 -1.86
CA GLN A 33 4.40 15.03 -2.08
C GLN A 33 4.83 13.65 -2.63
N PRO A 34 4.43 12.53 -2.01
CA PRO A 34 4.65 11.20 -2.58
C PRO A 34 4.05 11.08 -3.98
N HIS A 35 4.83 10.62 -4.94
CA HIS A 35 4.50 10.62 -6.38
C HIS A 35 4.29 11.99 -7.05
N GLY A 36 4.40 13.08 -6.30
CA GLY A 36 4.31 14.44 -6.79
C GLY A 36 2.90 15.01 -6.79
N PRO A 37 2.70 16.22 -7.35
CA PRO A 37 1.52 17.04 -7.12
C PRO A 37 0.24 16.57 -7.84
N MET A 38 0.31 15.52 -8.64
CA MET A 38 -0.83 15.02 -9.41
C MET A 38 -1.55 13.90 -8.65
N ARG A 39 -2.78 14.19 -8.21
CA ARG A 39 -3.65 13.20 -7.55
C ARG A 39 -3.96 12.02 -8.48
N GLY A 40 -4.10 10.83 -7.89
CA GLY A 40 -4.47 9.61 -8.62
C GLY A 40 -3.39 9.13 -9.61
N THR A 41 -2.14 9.55 -9.44
CA THR A 41 -1.04 9.17 -10.33
C THR A 41 0.21 8.75 -9.57
N THR A 42 1.02 7.94 -10.23
CA THR A 42 2.37 7.61 -9.75
C THR A 42 3.42 8.49 -10.41
N THR A 43 4.64 8.55 -9.86
CA THR A 43 5.76 9.34 -10.41
C THR A 43 5.99 9.11 -11.90
N CYS A 44 5.86 7.88 -12.39
CA CYS A 44 6.10 7.58 -13.81
C CYS A 44 5.05 8.16 -14.77
N GLN A 45 3.89 8.60 -14.25
CA GLN A 45 2.83 9.27 -15.01
C GLN A 45 2.91 10.80 -14.88
N LEU A 46 3.75 11.31 -13.98
CA LEU A 46 3.97 12.74 -13.81
C LEU A 46 4.85 13.27 -14.94
N HIS A 47 4.28 14.16 -15.74
CA HIS A 47 4.98 14.78 -16.86
C HIS A 47 5.56 16.15 -16.52
N MET A 48 6.69 16.50 -17.14
CA MET A 48 7.36 17.80 -16.95
C MET A 48 6.46 19.01 -17.25
N ARG A 49 5.46 18.86 -18.11
CA ARG A 49 4.45 19.90 -18.43
C ARG A 49 3.59 20.35 -17.24
N HIS A 50 3.64 19.61 -16.12
CA HIS A 50 2.96 19.98 -14.88
C HIS A 50 3.79 20.92 -14.00
N PHE A 51 5.01 21.25 -14.42
CA PHE A 51 5.89 22.22 -13.78
C PHE A 51 6.07 23.44 -14.69
N LYS A 52 6.38 24.58 -14.09
CA LYS A 52 6.66 25.82 -14.83
C LYS A 52 8.14 25.87 -15.20
N ASP A 53 8.44 26.56 -16.30
CA ASP A 53 9.83 26.82 -16.67
C ASP A 53 10.53 27.64 -15.58
N GLY A 54 11.71 27.17 -15.17
CA GLY A 54 12.46 27.75 -14.06
C GLY A 54 12.15 27.18 -12.68
N ASP A 55 11.15 26.31 -12.55
CA ASP A 55 10.88 25.62 -11.27
C ASP A 55 12.06 24.74 -10.86
N THR A 56 12.37 24.75 -9.56
CA THR A 56 13.29 23.79 -8.96
C THR A 56 12.49 22.59 -8.44
N ILE A 57 12.82 21.40 -8.91
CA ILE A 57 12.16 20.15 -8.51
C ILE A 57 13.05 19.40 -7.51
N TRP A 58 12.52 19.16 -6.32
CA TRP A 58 13.16 18.37 -5.28
C TRP A 58 12.65 16.94 -5.34
N ILE A 59 13.56 15.97 -5.36
CA ILE A 59 13.25 14.55 -5.41
C ILE A 59 13.94 13.86 -4.24
N GLU A 60 13.17 13.13 -3.44
CA GLU A 60 13.64 12.43 -2.25
C GLU A 60 13.10 10.99 -2.21
N PRO A 61 13.80 10.05 -1.53
CA PRO A 61 13.25 8.72 -1.28
C PRO A 61 12.04 8.79 -0.34
N PHE A 62 11.21 7.75 -0.34
CA PHE A 62 10.23 7.55 0.73
C PHE A 62 10.96 7.34 2.06
N ARG A 63 10.68 8.18 3.06
CA ARG A 63 11.32 8.09 4.38
C ARG A 63 10.39 7.46 5.40
N ALA A 64 10.74 6.27 5.86
CA ALA A 64 10.13 5.63 7.02
C ALA A 64 11.14 4.69 7.68
N LYS A 65 11.01 4.44 8.99
CA LYS A 65 11.87 3.45 9.68
C LYS A 65 11.75 2.06 9.04
N ALA A 66 10.52 1.69 8.67
CA ALA A 66 10.22 0.43 7.98
C ALA A 66 10.61 0.43 6.49
N PHE A 67 10.96 1.59 5.91
CA PHE A 67 11.46 1.74 4.55
C PHE A 67 12.88 2.31 4.53
N PRO A 68 13.89 1.53 4.95
CA PRO A 68 15.26 2.01 4.96
C PRO A 68 15.72 2.31 3.52
N VAL A 69 16.44 3.42 3.36
CA VAL A 69 17.05 3.78 2.07
C VAL A 69 18.20 2.82 1.80
N ILE A 70 18.12 2.10 0.68
CA ILE A 70 19.19 1.23 0.20
C ILE A 70 20.27 2.10 -0.45
N ARG A 71 19.84 2.98 -1.37
CA ARG A 71 20.73 3.89 -2.09
C ARG A 71 19.93 4.98 -2.81
N ASP A 72 20.34 6.23 -2.70
CA ASP A 72 19.73 7.38 -3.37
C ASP A 72 18.20 7.42 -3.18
N LEU A 73 17.43 7.06 -4.22
CA LEU A 73 15.96 7.05 -4.22
C LEU A 73 15.36 5.63 -4.03
N VAL A 74 16.20 4.60 -3.90
CA VAL A 74 15.80 3.20 -3.71
C VAL A 74 15.60 2.92 -2.22
N VAL A 75 14.43 2.36 -1.89
CA VAL A 75 14.03 2.01 -0.52
C VAL A 75 13.63 0.55 -0.43
N ASP A 76 13.95 -0.10 0.69
CA ASP A 76 13.47 -1.46 0.96
C ASP A 76 12.01 -1.40 1.44
N ARG A 77 11.10 -2.07 0.73
CA ARG A 77 9.67 -2.15 1.10
C ARG A 77 9.23 -3.55 1.53
N SER A 78 10.17 -4.45 1.79
CA SER A 78 9.90 -5.86 2.17
C SER A 78 9.04 -6.02 3.43
N ALA A 79 8.91 -4.97 4.25
CA ALA A 79 7.95 -4.89 5.35
C ALA A 79 6.51 -5.15 4.89
N PHE A 80 6.13 -4.70 3.69
CA PHE A 80 4.81 -4.96 3.11
C PHE A 80 4.62 -6.43 2.75
N ASP A 81 5.65 -7.10 2.24
CA ASP A 81 5.58 -8.52 1.92
C ASP A 81 5.38 -9.35 3.18
N ARG A 82 6.09 -9.03 4.26
CA ARG A 82 5.91 -9.70 5.57
C ARG A 82 4.50 -9.52 6.12
N ILE A 83 3.91 -8.32 6.00
CA ILE A 83 2.49 -8.09 6.37
C ILE A 83 1.56 -8.97 5.53
N ILE A 84 1.76 -9.06 4.21
CA ILE A 84 0.95 -9.94 3.35
C ILE A 84 1.12 -11.40 3.77
N GLN A 85 2.35 -11.86 4.02
CA GLN A 85 2.65 -13.22 4.46
C GLN A 85 2.06 -13.56 5.83
N ALA A 86 1.78 -12.58 6.69
CA ALA A 86 1.18 -12.81 8.01
C ALA A 86 -0.30 -13.25 7.95
N GLY A 87 -1.03 -12.91 6.89
CA GLY A 87 -2.45 -13.28 6.75
C GLY A 87 -3.19 -12.74 5.53
N GLY A 88 -2.54 -12.00 4.64
CA GLY A 88 -3.10 -11.44 3.41
C GLY A 88 -3.32 -12.46 2.30
N PHE A 89 -3.76 -13.67 2.63
CA PHE A 89 -4.03 -14.77 1.71
C PHE A 89 -5.22 -15.62 2.20
N ILE A 90 -5.60 -16.60 1.39
CA ILE A 90 -6.53 -17.68 1.73
C ILE A 90 -5.71 -18.95 1.94
N SER A 91 -5.69 -19.53 3.15
CA SER A 91 -4.79 -20.66 3.45
C SER A 91 -5.33 -22.03 3.03
N VAL A 92 -6.60 -22.09 2.66
CA VAL A 92 -7.28 -23.32 2.24
C VAL A 92 -7.31 -23.43 0.72
N ASN A 93 -7.15 -24.65 0.23
CA ASN A 93 -7.34 -24.93 -1.19
C ASN A 93 -8.82 -24.75 -1.54
N THR A 94 -9.12 -23.79 -2.42
CA THR A 94 -10.48 -23.51 -2.89
C THR A 94 -10.88 -24.36 -4.09
N GLY A 95 -10.03 -25.29 -4.53
CA GLY A 95 -10.22 -26.07 -5.75
C GLY A 95 -9.96 -25.26 -7.02
N GLN A 96 -10.41 -25.78 -8.16
CA GLN A 96 -10.46 -25.02 -9.42
C GLN A 96 -11.40 -23.82 -9.25
N ALA A 97 -11.07 -22.69 -9.88
CA ALA A 97 -11.96 -21.53 -9.85
C ALA A 97 -13.31 -21.92 -10.47
N PRO A 98 -14.42 -21.88 -9.69
CA PRO A 98 -15.74 -22.17 -10.24
C PRO A 98 -16.15 -21.04 -11.19
N ASP A 99 -17.23 -21.25 -11.96
CA ASP A 99 -17.81 -20.16 -12.76
C ASP A 99 -18.09 -18.95 -11.87
N GLY A 100 -17.79 -17.74 -12.35
CA GLY A 100 -17.90 -16.50 -11.56
C GLY A 100 -19.31 -16.22 -11.05
N ASN A 101 -20.35 -16.85 -11.62
CA ASN A 101 -21.74 -16.73 -11.17
C ASN A 101 -22.16 -17.80 -10.15
N THR A 102 -21.26 -18.73 -9.79
CA THR A 102 -21.56 -19.84 -8.86
C THR A 102 -21.83 -19.33 -7.44
N ILE A 103 -21.08 -18.32 -7.00
CA ILE A 103 -21.26 -17.70 -5.69
C ILE A 103 -21.82 -16.29 -5.93
N PRO A 104 -23.13 -16.06 -5.69
CA PRO A 104 -23.70 -14.73 -5.88
C PRO A 104 -23.13 -13.76 -4.85
N ILE A 105 -22.45 -12.72 -5.34
CA ILE A 105 -21.90 -11.64 -4.52
C ILE A 105 -22.57 -10.33 -4.96
N PRO A 106 -23.18 -9.58 -4.03
CA PRO A 106 -23.74 -8.26 -4.35
C PRO A 106 -22.70 -7.37 -5.03
N LYS A 107 -23.13 -6.62 -6.06
CA LYS A 107 -22.23 -5.80 -6.88
C LYS A 107 -21.45 -4.79 -6.05
N ASP A 108 -22.09 -4.17 -5.07
CA ASP A 108 -21.47 -3.21 -4.16
C ASP A 108 -20.35 -3.85 -3.32
N VAL A 109 -20.56 -5.08 -2.84
CA VAL A 109 -19.55 -5.84 -2.09
C VAL A 109 -18.38 -6.21 -3.00
N ALA A 110 -18.67 -6.71 -4.20
CA ALA A 110 -17.64 -7.07 -5.17
C ALA A 110 -16.80 -5.86 -5.61
N SER A 111 -17.44 -4.72 -5.89
CA SER A 111 -16.76 -3.48 -6.24
C SER A 111 -15.88 -2.98 -5.09
N LYS A 112 -16.39 -2.90 -3.86
CA LYS A 112 -15.58 -2.47 -2.70
C LYS A 112 -14.38 -3.39 -2.44
N ALA A 113 -14.55 -4.70 -2.62
CA ALA A 113 -13.45 -5.64 -2.51
C ALA A 113 -12.40 -5.42 -3.61
N PHE A 114 -12.85 -5.18 -4.84
CA PHE A 114 -11.97 -4.89 -5.96
C PHE A 114 -11.22 -3.57 -5.77
N ASP A 115 -11.90 -2.50 -5.35
CA ASP A 115 -11.31 -1.19 -5.09
C ASP A 115 -10.19 -1.29 -4.05
N ALA A 116 -10.41 -2.04 -2.96
CA ALA A 116 -9.36 -2.35 -1.98
C ALA A 116 -8.22 -3.22 -2.57
N ALA A 117 -8.55 -4.16 -3.46
CA ALA A 117 -7.57 -5.03 -4.12
C ALA A 117 -6.65 -4.27 -5.09
N THR A 118 -7.06 -3.10 -5.60
CA THR A 118 -6.23 -2.28 -6.50
C THR A 118 -4.95 -1.74 -5.85
N CYS A 119 -4.75 -1.94 -4.55
CA CYS A 119 -3.53 -1.58 -3.84
C CYS A 119 -2.27 -2.20 -4.45
N ILE A 120 -1.45 -1.35 -5.06
CA ILE A 120 -0.19 -1.71 -5.73
C ILE A 120 1.04 -1.74 -4.81
N GLY A 121 0.88 -1.59 -3.50
CA GLY A 121 2.00 -1.64 -2.55
C GLY A 121 3.06 -0.54 -2.76
N CYS A 122 2.70 0.61 -3.34
CA CYS A 122 3.68 1.66 -3.65
C CYS A 122 4.32 2.29 -2.39
N GLY A 123 3.59 2.35 -1.27
CA GLY A 123 4.11 2.94 -0.02
C GLY A 123 3.87 4.45 0.12
N ALA A 124 3.20 5.10 -0.83
CA ALA A 124 2.86 6.53 -0.75
C ALA A 124 2.08 6.88 0.54
N CYS A 125 1.17 6.00 0.96
CA CYS A 125 0.42 6.16 2.20
C CYS A 125 1.30 6.23 3.46
N VAL A 126 2.44 5.53 3.47
CA VAL A 126 3.40 5.56 4.57
C VAL A 126 4.22 6.84 4.50
N ALA A 127 4.73 7.19 3.31
CA ALA A 127 5.53 8.40 3.11
C ALA A 127 4.75 9.69 3.39
N ALA A 128 3.44 9.70 3.14
CA ALA A 128 2.54 10.82 3.43
C ALA A 128 2.17 10.94 4.91
N CYS A 129 2.18 9.83 5.65
CA CYS A 129 1.70 9.79 7.02
C CYS A 129 2.75 10.38 7.98
N PRO A 130 2.39 11.35 8.84
CA PRO A 130 3.33 11.89 9.84
C PRO A 130 3.89 10.82 10.80
N ASN A 131 3.12 9.75 11.02
CA ASN A 131 3.52 8.62 11.87
C ASN A 131 4.20 7.50 11.07
N ALA A 132 4.39 7.66 9.76
CA ALA A 132 4.81 6.58 8.86
C ALA A 132 3.97 5.31 9.05
N SER A 133 2.64 5.46 9.13
CA SER A 133 1.73 4.34 9.37
C SER A 133 1.43 3.59 8.07
N ALA A 134 1.46 2.25 8.12
CA ALA A 134 1.04 1.39 7.01
C ALA A 134 -0.42 0.92 7.13
N MET A 135 -1.22 1.63 7.93
CA MET A 135 -2.62 1.26 8.21
C MET A 135 -3.48 1.21 6.96
N LEU A 136 -3.34 2.15 6.00
CA LEU A 136 -4.13 2.11 4.76
C LEU A 136 -3.78 0.90 3.90
N PHE A 137 -2.48 0.58 3.76
CA PHE A 137 -2.02 -0.61 3.05
C PHE A 137 -2.55 -1.89 3.70
N THR A 138 -2.36 -2.03 5.01
CA THR A 138 -2.79 -3.20 5.78
C THR A 138 -4.30 -3.37 5.70
N ALA A 139 -5.04 -2.26 5.83
CA ALA A 139 -6.49 -2.23 5.70
C ALA A 139 -6.98 -2.64 4.32
N ALA A 140 -6.36 -2.17 3.24
CA ALA A 140 -6.72 -2.57 1.88
C ALA A 140 -6.51 -4.08 1.65
N LYS A 141 -5.43 -4.64 2.21
CA LYS A 141 -5.14 -6.08 2.13
C LYS A 141 -6.10 -6.94 2.96
N VAL A 142 -6.52 -6.45 4.13
CA VAL A 142 -7.56 -7.10 4.93
C VAL A 142 -8.93 -7.01 4.25
N ALA A 143 -9.32 -5.83 3.80
CA ALA A 143 -10.67 -5.55 3.30
C ALA A 143 -11.00 -6.33 2.02
N HIS A 144 -10.08 -6.40 1.05
CA HIS A 144 -10.36 -7.12 -0.20
C HIS A 144 -10.62 -8.62 0.01
N LEU A 145 -10.10 -9.21 1.09
CA LEU A 145 -10.39 -10.60 1.46
C LEU A 145 -11.62 -10.69 2.37
N ALA A 146 -11.72 -9.83 3.39
CA ALA A 146 -12.77 -9.91 4.40
C ALA A 146 -14.18 -9.64 3.85
N LEU A 147 -14.29 -8.87 2.76
CA LEU A 147 -15.55 -8.59 2.08
C LEU A 147 -16.08 -9.81 1.30
N LEU A 148 -15.19 -10.70 0.85
CA LEU A 148 -15.54 -11.85 0.02
C LEU A 148 -15.79 -13.11 0.87
N PRO A 149 -16.71 -14.01 0.46
CA PRO A 149 -17.05 -15.21 1.22
C PRO A 149 -15.84 -16.07 1.62
N GLN A 150 -14.86 -16.22 0.73
CA GLN A 150 -13.66 -17.02 0.92
C GLN A 150 -12.80 -16.50 2.08
N GLY A 151 -12.73 -15.18 2.26
CA GLY A 151 -11.90 -14.58 3.29
C GLY A 151 -12.56 -14.51 4.67
N LYS A 152 -13.87 -14.77 4.79
CA LYS A 152 -14.60 -14.66 6.07
C LYS A 152 -14.14 -15.66 7.12
N VAL A 153 -13.81 -16.88 6.72
CA VAL A 153 -13.38 -17.96 7.63
C VAL A 153 -12.13 -17.56 8.42
N GLU A 154 -11.20 -16.86 7.76
CA GLU A 154 -9.90 -16.51 8.33
C GLU A 154 -9.83 -15.05 8.81
N ALA A 155 -10.92 -14.29 8.74
CA ALA A 155 -10.93 -12.85 8.98
C ALA A 155 -10.31 -12.46 10.33
N LYS A 156 -10.69 -13.17 11.40
CA LYS A 156 -10.18 -12.96 12.77
C LYS A 156 -8.68 -13.20 12.88
N ARG A 157 -8.21 -14.35 12.40
CA ARG A 157 -6.77 -14.70 12.43
C ARG A 157 -5.96 -13.76 11.55
N ARG A 158 -6.49 -13.40 10.37
CA ARG A 158 -5.87 -12.47 9.42
C ARG A 158 -5.62 -11.11 10.06
N VAL A 159 -6.67 -10.47 10.57
CA VAL A 159 -6.55 -9.09 11.08
C VAL A 159 -5.61 -9.02 12.27
N LEU A 160 -5.66 -9.98 13.20
CA LEU A 160 -4.76 -10.02 14.35
C LEU A 160 -3.30 -10.18 13.93
N ARG A 161 -3.00 -11.14 13.04
CA ARG A 161 -1.62 -11.40 12.59
C ARG A 161 -1.06 -10.27 11.74
N MET A 162 -1.85 -9.71 10.83
CA MET A 162 -1.40 -8.61 9.98
C MET A 162 -1.15 -7.33 10.78
N MET A 163 -1.98 -7.04 11.79
CA MET A 163 -1.75 -5.93 12.72
C MET A 163 -0.53 -6.16 13.61
N GLN A 164 -0.36 -7.37 14.13
CA GLN A 164 0.84 -7.72 14.90
C GLN A 164 2.11 -7.56 14.05
N GLN A 165 2.09 -8.01 12.79
CA GLN A 165 3.22 -7.83 11.88
C GLN A 165 3.45 -6.36 11.55
N HIS A 166 2.39 -5.57 11.31
CA HIS A 166 2.48 -4.13 11.11
C HIS A 166 3.27 -3.45 12.25
N ASP A 167 2.96 -3.78 13.49
CA ASP A 167 3.63 -3.21 14.66
C ASP A 167 5.08 -3.70 14.78
N GLN A 168 5.36 -4.97 14.44
CA GLN A 168 6.71 -5.53 14.43
C GLN A 168 7.64 -4.87 13.40
N GLU A 169 7.11 -4.44 12.25
CA GLU A 169 7.86 -3.67 11.25
C GLU A 169 8.21 -2.24 11.73
N GLY A 170 7.59 -1.80 12.83
CA GLY A 170 7.81 -0.47 13.39
C GLY A 170 7.07 0.65 12.66
N PHE A 171 5.97 0.33 11.98
CA PHE A 171 5.04 1.34 11.47
C PHE A 171 4.31 2.04 12.62
N GLY A 172 4.06 3.34 12.50
CA GLY A 172 3.37 4.10 13.54
C GLY A 172 1.84 3.89 13.55
N PRO A 173 1.17 4.29 14.64
CA PRO A 173 -0.28 4.15 14.77
C PRO A 173 -1.04 5.13 13.86
N CYS A 174 -2.29 4.80 13.53
CA CYS A 174 -3.19 5.73 12.82
C CYS A 174 -3.64 6.86 13.75
N SER A 175 -3.47 8.10 13.31
CA SER A 175 -3.97 9.32 13.97
C SER A 175 -5.16 9.97 13.24
N ASN A 176 -5.74 9.28 12.24
CA ASN A 176 -6.85 9.77 11.41
C ASN A 176 -6.58 11.11 10.69
N VAL A 177 -5.31 11.37 10.35
CA VAL A 177 -4.90 12.56 9.57
C VAL A 177 -5.34 12.49 8.10
N THR A 178 -5.73 11.31 7.60
CA THR A 178 -6.21 11.03 6.22
C THR A 178 -5.28 11.41 5.06
N ALA A 179 -4.05 11.87 5.33
CA ALA A 179 -3.02 12.11 4.30
C ALA A 179 -2.75 10.88 3.42
N CYS A 180 -2.89 9.66 3.98
CA CYS A 180 -2.70 8.42 3.25
C CYS A 180 -3.68 8.21 2.07
N GLU A 181 -4.93 8.67 2.19
CA GLU A 181 -5.93 8.61 1.11
C GLU A 181 -5.72 9.77 0.13
N ALA A 182 -5.37 10.96 0.63
CA ALA A 182 -5.11 12.13 -0.20
C ALA A 182 -3.99 11.88 -1.23
N GLU A 183 -2.93 11.18 -0.81
CA GLU A 183 -1.74 10.86 -1.61
C GLU A 183 -1.80 9.47 -2.26
N CYS A 184 -2.91 8.74 -2.15
CA CYS A 184 -3.00 7.40 -2.71
C CYS A 184 -3.15 7.47 -4.25
N PRO A 185 -2.22 6.91 -5.04
CA PRO A 185 -2.33 6.92 -6.51
C PRO A 185 -3.44 6.00 -7.04
N LYS A 186 -4.02 5.16 -6.17
CA LYS A 186 -5.14 4.28 -6.47
C LYS A 186 -6.42 4.68 -5.75
N GLU A 187 -6.41 5.85 -5.11
CA GLU A 187 -7.59 6.44 -4.48
C GLU A 187 -8.27 5.50 -3.48
N ILE A 188 -7.47 4.68 -2.78
CA ILE A 188 -7.96 3.75 -1.78
C ILE A 188 -8.50 4.55 -0.60
N SER A 189 -9.78 4.32 -0.30
CA SER A 189 -10.43 5.07 0.76
C SER A 189 -10.02 4.62 2.16
N VAL A 190 -9.96 5.59 3.09
CA VAL A 190 -9.80 5.35 4.54
C VAL A 190 -10.96 4.57 5.15
N GLU A 191 -12.10 4.40 4.46
CA GLU A 191 -13.17 3.50 4.89
C GLU A 191 -12.67 2.06 5.12
N ASN A 192 -11.63 1.64 4.39
CA ASN A 192 -10.99 0.35 4.62
C ASN A 192 -10.33 0.28 6.00
N ILE A 193 -9.76 1.38 6.50
CA ILE A 193 -9.18 1.46 7.86
C ILE A 193 -10.30 1.28 8.89
N ALA A 194 -11.46 1.92 8.67
CA ALA A 194 -12.62 1.73 9.55
C ALA A 194 -13.12 0.27 9.55
N LEU A 195 -13.14 -0.39 8.39
CA LEU A 195 -13.46 -1.81 8.29
C LEU A 195 -12.44 -2.66 9.05
N LEU A 196 -11.14 -2.45 8.84
CA LEU A 196 -10.08 -3.17 9.55
C LEU A 196 -10.23 -3.00 11.06
N ASN A 197 -10.46 -1.78 11.55
CA ASN A 197 -10.63 -1.52 12.98
C ASN A 197 -11.84 -2.28 13.55
N ARG A 198 -12.94 -2.36 12.81
CA ARG A 198 -14.12 -3.15 13.22
C ARG A 198 -13.82 -4.65 13.27
N GLU A 199 -13.11 -5.17 12.27
CA GLU A 199 -12.69 -6.58 12.26
C GLU A 199 -11.71 -6.87 13.40
N TYR A 200 -10.77 -5.97 13.67
CA TYR A 200 -9.81 -6.10 14.77
C TYR A 200 -10.51 -6.10 16.13
N LEU A 201 -11.44 -5.17 16.37
CA LEU A 201 -12.22 -5.13 17.62
C LEU A 201 -13.04 -6.40 17.80
N ARG A 202 -13.77 -6.85 16.75
CA ARG A 202 -14.51 -8.11 16.79
C ARG A 202 -13.59 -9.29 17.11
N ALA A 203 -12.42 -9.34 16.47
CA ALA A 203 -11.43 -10.38 16.68
C ALA A 203 -10.89 -10.39 18.10
N ALA A 204 -10.54 -9.22 18.65
CA ALA A 204 -10.00 -9.07 20.00
C ALA A 204 -11.00 -9.49 21.10
N PHE A 205 -12.29 -9.17 20.94
CA PHE A 205 -13.32 -9.52 21.93
C PHE A 205 -13.87 -10.95 21.79
N THR A 206 -13.67 -11.60 20.66
CA THR A 206 -14.13 -12.99 20.42
C THR A 206 -12.98 -13.99 20.37
N ALA A 207 -11.73 -13.54 20.55
CA ALA A 207 -10.55 -14.38 20.70
C ALA A 207 -10.65 -15.23 21.95
N GLU A 208 -11.21 -16.44 21.83
CA GLU A 208 -10.77 -17.54 22.68
C GLU A 208 -9.26 -17.69 22.49
N GLU A 209 -8.52 -17.54 23.59
CA GLU A 209 -7.10 -17.89 23.67
C GLU A 209 -6.95 -19.31 23.11
N THR A 210 -6.41 -19.42 21.90
CA THR A 210 -6.10 -20.73 21.36
C THR A 210 -4.71 -21.10 21.89
N PRO A 211 -4.54 -22.29 22.50
CA PRO A 211 -3.34 -22.67 23.26
C PRO A 211 -2.04 -22.61 22.45
#